data_AF-A0A2G9U4A6-F1
#
_entry.id   AF-A0A2G9U4A6-F1
#
_cell.length_a   1.000
_cell.length_b   1.000
_cell.length_c   1.000
_cell.angle_alpha   90.00
_cell.angle_beta   90.00
_cell.angle_gamma   90.00
#
_symmetry.space_group_name_H-M   'P 1'
#
loop_
_entity.id
_entity.type
_entity.pdbx_description
1 polymer ?
#
loop_
_entity_poly.entity_id
_entity_poly.type
_entity_poly.pdbx_seq_one_letter_code
_entity_poly.pdbx_strand_id
1 'polypeptide(L)'
;MKSRISRIEANVSAVAVQLARQKVIQKQLSHRLLRVLSMQLISQRFTHGIDATEESMQSALESINARLNAPQQIKSRIAEISETLRVEDATIRSALSKESNFLDEADALNLKKYLDRCQDGLESLVAVVESSFDDIQLLMASADA
;
A
#
# COMPACT_ATOMS: atom_id res chain seq x y z
N MET A 1 26.42 24.80 -0.51
CA MET A 1 25.00 24.41 -0.38
C MET A 1 24.65 23.25 -1.31
N LYS A 2 24.90 23.36 -2.62
CA LYS A 2 24.69 22.28 -3.60
C LYS A 2 25.34 20.94 -3.25
N SER A 3 26.59 20.94 -2.74
CA SER A 3 27.28 19.72 -2.28
C SER A 3 26.70 19.07 -1.02
N ARG A 4 25.97 19.84 -0.19
CA ARG A 4 25.26 19.29 0.98
C ARG A 4 23.94 18.66 0.55
N ILE A 5 23.23 19.33 -0.37
CA ILE A 5 21.99 18.83 -0.96
C ILE A 5 22.25 17.52 -1.70
N SER A 6 23.29 17.45 -2.54
CA SER A 6 23.64 16.21 -3.26
C SER A 6 24.02 15.06 -2.32
N ARG A 7 24.66 15.35 -1.18
CA ARG A 7 24.95 14.34 -0.15
C ARG A 7 23.68 13.88 0.57
N ILE A 8 22.74 14.78 0.85
CA ILE A 8 21.44 14.44 1.44
C ILE A 8 20.63 13.58 0.47
N GLU A 9 20.56 13.94 -0.81
CA GLU A 9 19.88 13.16 -1.85
C GLU A 9 20.47 11.74 -1.96
N ALA A 10 21.80 11.62 -1.97
CA ALA A 10 22.47 10.33 -1.97
C ALA A 10 22.13 9.50 -0.70
N ASN A 11 22.11 10.15 0.46
CA ASN A 11 21.74 9.50 1.72
C ASN A 11 20.27 9.07 1.75
N VAL A 12 19.35 9.91 1.26
CA VAL A 12 17.91 9.58 1.16
C VAL A 12 17.70 8.38 0.25
N SER A 13 18.38 8.34 -0.89
CA SER A 13 18.35 7.18 -1.79
C SER A 13 18.87 5.91 -1.09
N ALA A 14 20.01 6.01 -0.40
CA ALA A 14 20.57 4.88 0.36
C ALA A 14 19.64 4.38 1.47
N VAL A 15 19.00 5.30 2.21
CA VAL A 15 18.02 4.97 3.25
C VAL A 15 16.77 4.33 2.65
N ALA A 16 16.29 4.80 1.50
CA ALA A 16 15.13 4.20 0.83
C ALA A 16 15.39 2.73 0.46
N VAL A 17 16.58 2.40 -0.03
CA VAL A 17 17.00 1.01 -0.32
C VAL A 17 17.06 0.18 0.97
N GLN A 18 17.65 0.73 2.04
CA GLN A 18 17.69 0.04 3.34
C GLN A 18 16.29 -0.20 3.90
N LEU A 19 15.39 0.78 3.80
CA LEU A 19 14.01 0.66 4.25
C LEU A 19 13.27 -0.42 3.46
N ALA A 20 13.41 -0.46 2.14
CA ALA A 20 12.83 -1.51 1.31
C ALA A 20 13.34 -2.90 1.73
N ARG A 21 14.65 -3.04 1.99
CA ARG A 21 15.24 -4.28 2.50
C ARG A 21 14.66 -4.66 3.87
N GLN A 22 14.53 -3.72 4.80
CA GLN A 22 13.98 -3.98 6.13
C GLN A 22 12.51 -4.41 6.05
N LYS A 23 11.70 -3.82 5.16
CA LYS A 23 10.31 -4.26 4.93
C LYS A 23 10.23 -5.72 4.47
N VAL A 24 11.14 -6.15 3.59
CA VAL A 24 11.21 -7.55 3.15
C VAL A 24 11.59 -8.47 4.31
N ILE A 25 12.61 -8.11 5.10
CA ILE A 25 13.05 -8.88 6.27
C ILE A 25 11.91 -8.99 7.29
N GLN A 26 11.24 -7.88 7.59
CA GLN A 26 10.08 -7.85 8.49
C GLN A 26 9.00 -8.83 8.01
N LYS A 27 8.63 -8.81 6.73
CA LYS A 27 7.64 -9.73 6.16
C LYS A 27 8.06 -11.20 6.35
N GLN A 28 9.33 -11.53 6.13
CA GLN A 28 9.87 -12.88 6.31
C GLN A 28 9.84 -13.31 7.79
N LEU A 29 10.24 -12.41 8.70
CA LEU A 29 10.21 -12.68 10.14
C LEU A 29 8.79 -12.82 10.66
N SER A 30 7.86 -11.97 10.26
CA SER A 30 6.44 -12.08 10.61
C SER A 30 5.85 -13.42 10.15
N HIS A 31 6.19 -13.88 8.94
CA HIS A 31 5.76 -15.20 8.46
C HIS A 31 6.37 -16.34 9.28
N ARG A 32 7.66 -16.27 9.62
CA ARG A 32 8.32 -17.28 10.48
C ARG A 32 7.71 -17.31 11.88
N LEU A 33 7.45 -16.14 12.46
CA LEU A 33 6.82 -16.01 13.77
C LEU A 33 5.43 -16.63 13.76
N LEU A 34 4.59 -16.29 12.77
CA LEU A 34 3.26 -16.88 12.62
C LEU A 34 3.35 -18.41 12.56
N ARG A 35 4.25 -18.97 11.75
CA ARG A 35 4.45 -20.43 11.65
C ARG A 35 4.83 -21.06 12.99
N VAL A 36 5.74 -20.45 13.75
CA VAL A 36 6.15 -20.94 15.06
C VAL A 36 4.98 -20.90 16.04
N LEU A 37 4.26 -19.78 16.10
CA LEU A 37 3.09 -19.62 16.96
C LEU A 37 1.99 -20.63 16.63
N SER A 38 1.68 -20.83 15.34
CA SER A 38 0.71 -21.84 14.91
C SER A 38 1.12 -23.24 15.36
N MET A 39 2.40 -23.60 15.23
CA MET A 39 2.88 -24.93 15.62
C MET A 39 2.88 -25.11 17.15
N GLN A 40 3.22 -24.05 17.91
CA GLN A 40 3.11 -24.05 19.36
C GLN A 40 1.66 -24.21 19.82
N LEU A 41 0.72 -23.48 19.21
CA LEU A 41 -0.70 -23.55 19.55
C LEU A 41 -1.27 -24.95 19.29
N ILE A 42 -0.97 -25.55 18.14
CA ILE A 42 -1.37 -26.93 17.82
C ILE A 42 -0.77 -27.92 18.83
N SER A 43 0.50 -27.77 19.20
CA SER A 43 1.17 -28.68 20.14
C SER A 43 0.61 -28.58 21.56
N GLN A 44 0.29 -27.36 22.02
CA GLN A 44 -0.28 -27.13 23.35
C GLN A 44 -1.74 -27.58 23.44
N ARG A 45 -2.53 -27.40 22.37
CA ARG A 45 -3.96 -27.72 22.35
C ARG A 45 -4.29 -29.08 21.74
N PHE A 46 -3.29 -29.92 21.41
CA PHE A 46 -3.50 -31.20 20.71
C PHE A 46 -4.52 -32.14 21.36
N THR A 47 -4.67 -32.11 22.68
CA THR A 47 -5.64 -32.94 23.44
C THR A 47 -6.87 -32.17 23.92
N HIS A 48 -7.02 -30.90 23.52
CA HIS A 48 -8.16 -30.06 23.89
C HIS A 48 -9.22 -30.13 22.80
N GLY A 49 -10.50 -30.01 23.18
CA GLY A 49 -11.59 -29.90 22.22
C GLY A 49 -11.57 -28.58 21.47
N ILE A 50 -12.24 -28.55 20.30
CA ILE A 50 -12.41 -27.34 19.50
C ILE A 50 -13.21 -26.31 20.29
N ASP A 51 -12.69 -25.10 20.36
CA ASP A 51 -13.33 -23.96 21.03
C ASP A 51 -14.10 -23.07 20.04
N ALA A 52 -15.09 -22.31 20.51
CA ALA A 52 -15.87 -21.36 19.71
C ALA A 52 -14.97 -20.31 19.03
N THR A 53 -13.84 -19.97 19.66
CA THR A 53 -12.83 -19.08 19.08
C THR A 53 -12.15 -19.68 17.84
N GLU A 54 -11.88 -20.99 17.85
CA GLU A 54 -11.29 -21.71 16.73
C GLU A 54 -12.29 -21.86 15.58
N GLU A 55 -13.54 -22.15 15.89
CA GLU A 55 -14.62 -22.22 14.90
C GLU A 55 -14.87 -20.85 14.21
N SER A 56 -14.87 -19.76 14.99
CA SER A 56 -14.96 -18.41 14.44
C SER A 56 -13.78 -18.08 13.52
N MET A 57 -12.55 -18.44 13.93
CA MET A 57 -11.34 -18.23 13.13
C MET A 57 -11.39 -19.06 11.82
N GLN A 58 -11.80 -20.31 11.91
CA GLN A 58 -11.99 -21.21 10.77
C GLN A 58 -12.98 -20.60 9.76
N SER A 59 -14.15 -20.14 10.22
CA SER A 59 -15.16 -19.51 9.37
C SER A 59 -14.63 -18.26 8.67
N ALA A 60 -13.87 -17.41 9.38
CA ALA A 60 -13.24 -16.24 8.79
C ALA A 60 -12.20 -16.62 7.71
N LEU A 61 -11.40 -17.65 7.95
CA LEU A 61 -10.42 -18.16 6.98
C LEU A 61 -11.10 -18.76 5.74
N GLU A 62 -12.19 -19.50 5.92
CA GLU A 62 -12.98 -20.04 4.81
C GLU A 62 -13.61 -18.93 3.96
N SER A 63 -14.15 -17.88 4.60
CA SER A 63 -14.65 -16.69 3.92
C SER A 63 -13.57 -16.00 3.08
N ILE A 64 -12.37 -15.82 3.64
CA ILE A 64 -11.22 -15.25 2.91
C ILE A 64 -10.83 -16.16 1.74
N ASN A 65 -10.77 -17.47 1.97
CA ASN A 65 -10.41 -18.44 0.95
C ASN A 65 -11.40 -18.46 -0.22
N ALA A 66 -12.70 -18.38 0.07
CA ALA A 66 -13.75 -18.27 -0.93
C ALA A 66 -13.59 -16.98 -1.76
N ARG A 67 -13.37 -15.83 -1.12
CA ARG A 67 -13.12 -14.55 -1.84
C ARG A 67 -11.84 -14.55 -2.67
N LEU A 68 -10.87 -15.41 -2.38
CA LEU A 68 -9.64 -15.50 -3.17
C LEU A 68 -9.76 -16.49 -4.33
N ASN A 69 -10.39 -17.64 -4.09
CA ASN A 69 -10.33 -18.78 -5.00
C ASN A 69 -11.64 -19.09 -5.74
N ALA A 70 -12.78 -18.53 -5.31
CA ALA A 70 -14.03 -18.80 -6.01
C ALA A 70 -14.01 -18.19 -7.43
N PRO A 71 -14.80 -18.75 -8.36
CA PRO A 71 -14.93 -18.22 -9.71
C PRO A 71 -15.32 -16.74 -9.69
N GLN A 72 -14.83 -15.96 -10.66
CA GLN A 72 -15.11 -14.52 -10.81
C GLN A 72 -14.65 -13.64 -9.64
N GLN A 73 -13.87 -14.18 -8.70
CA GLN A 73 -13.29 -13.39 -7.61
C GLN A 73 -11.91 -12.83 -7.97
N ILE A 74 -11.15 -12.42 -6.95
CA ILE A 74 -9.90 -11.66 -7.07
C ILE A 74 -8.92 -12.29 -8.06
N LYS A 75 -8.67 -13.61 -7.99
CA LYS A 75 -7.72 -14.28 -8.90
C LYS A 75 -8.18 -14.28 -10.36
N SER A 76 -9.47 -14.54 -10.60
CA SER A 76 -10.06 -14.48 -11.94
C SER A 76 -9.95 -13.07 -12.51
N ARG A 77 -10.28 -12.06 -11.69
CA ARG A 77 -10.23 -10.66 -12.09
C ARG A 77 -8.82 -10.19 -12.42
N ILE A 78 -7.82 -10.61 -11.65
CA ILE A 78 -6.41 -10.32 -11.93
C ILE A 78 -5.99 -10.94 -13.27
N ALA A 79 -6.40 -12.19 -13.54
CA ALA A 79 -6.10 -12.86 -14.80
C ALA A 79 -6.76 -12.14 -16.00
N GLU A 80 -8.03 -11.75 -15.87
CA GLU A 80 -8.75 -10.95 -16.87
C GLU A 80 -8.02 -9.63 -17.16
N ILE A 81 -7.71 -8.83 -16.13
CA ILE A 81 -7.03 -7.55 -16.30
C ILE A 81 -5.64 -7.74 -16.94
N SER A 82 -4.92 -8.78 -16.53
CA SER A 82 -3.60 -9.09 -17.10
C SER A 82 -3.69 -9.43 -18.58
N GLU A 83 -4.72 -10.18 -18.97
CA GLU A 83 -4.96 -10.51 -20.37
C GLU A 83 -5.43 -9.30 -21.18
N THR A 84 -6.34 -8.47 -20.64
CA THR A 84 -6.73 -7.20 -21.26
C THR A 84 -5.53 -6.30 -21.51
N LEU A 85 -4.66 -6.11 -20.51
CA LEU A 85 -3.43 -5.32 -20.65
C LEU A 85 -2.51 -5.91 -21.73
N ARG A 86 -2.39 -7.24 -21.80
CA ARG A 86 -1.57 -7.92 -22.81
C ARG A 86 -2.12 -7.73 -24.22
N VAL A 87 -3.44 -7.83 -24.39
CA VAL A 87 -4.11 -7.66 -25.69
C VAL A 87 -4.06 -6.20 -26.14
N GLU A 88 -4.29 -5.27 -25.23
CA GLU A 88 -4.28 -3.84 -25.52
C GLU A 88 -2.87 -3.25 -25.64
N ASP A 89 -1.80 -3.96 -25.24
CA ASP A 89 -0.41 -3.45 -25.27
C ASP A 89 -0.02 -2.91 -26.65
N ALA A 90 -0.37 -3.63 -27.72
CA ALA A 90 -0.10 -3.17 -29.09
C ALA A 90 -0.87 -1.89 -29.44
N THR A 91 -2.13 -1.80 -29.01
CA THR A 91 -3.00 -0.63 -29.21
C THR A 91 -2.47 0.58 -28.44
N ILE A 92 -2.13 0.40 -27.15
CA ILE A 92 -1.57 1.43 -26.27
C ILE A 92 -0.23 1.95 -26.83
N ARG A 93 0.67 1.05 -27.26
CA ARG A 93 1.94 1.44 -27.89
C ARG A 93 1.75 2.20 -29.20
N SER A 94 0.74 1.83 -29.99
CA SER A 94 0.42 2.51 -31.25
C SER A 94 -0.23 3.89 -31.05
N ALA A 95 -0.92 4.10 -29.93
CA ALA A 95 -1.46 5.40 -29.54
C ALA A 95 -0.34 6.33 -29.04
N LEU A 96 0.56 5.81 -28.19
CA LEU A 96 1.71 6.55 -27.67
C LEU A 96 2.68 7.04 -28.76
N SER A 97 2.80 6.32 -29.87
CA SER A 97 3.71 6.70 -30.96
C SER A 97 3.17 7.80 -31.88
N LYS A 98 1.87 8.16 -31.78
CA LYS A 98 1.23 9.14 -32.67
C LYS A 98 1.20 10.57 -32.13
N GLU A 99 1.51 10.80 -30.86
CA GLU A 99 1.25 12.07 -30.16
C GLU A 99 2.48 12.62 -29.41
N SER A 100 3.67 12.59 -30.01
CA SER A 100 4.87 13.17 -29.35
C SER A 100 4.84 14.70 -29.23
N ASN A 101 3.90 15.38 -29.89
CA ASN A 101 3.85 16.85 -29.98
C ASN A 101 2.55 17.42 -29.38
N PHE A 102 1.96 16.75 -28.39
CA PHE A 102 0.68 17.17 -27.80
C PHE A 102 0.79 18.40 -26.89
N LEU A 103 1.98 18.68 -26.33
CA LEU A 103 2.19 19.78 -25.38
C LEU A 103 3.49 20.54 -25.69
N ASP A 104 3.42 21.86 -25.71
CA ASP A 104 4.61 22.72 -25.81
C ASP A 104 5.38 22.71 -24.48
N GLU A 105 6.71 22.82 -24.53
CA GLU A 105 7.59 22.75 -23.37
C GLU A 105 7.28 23.87 -22.35
N ALA A 106 6.87 25.05 -22.85
CA ALA A 106 6.45 26.17 -22.02
C ALA A 106 5.17 25.85 -21.23
N ASP A 107 4.20 25.19 -21.86
CA ASP A 107 2.95 24.78 -21.23
C ASP A 107 3.17 23.63 -20.24
N ALA A 108 4.08 22.70 -20.57
CA ALA A 108 4.51 21.65 -19.64
C ALA A 108 5.11 22.23 -18.35
N LEU A 109 5.95 23.27 -18.48
CA LEU A 109 6.57 23.93 -17.34
C LEU A 109 5.55 24.71 -16.50
N ASN A 110 4.58 25.37 -17.13
CA ASN A 110 3.49 26.07 -16.44
C ASN A 110 2.58 25.09 -15.71
N LEU A 111 2.24 23.96 -16.35
CA LEU A 111 1.48 22.88 -15.73
C LEU A 111 2.20 22.32 -14.52
N LYS A 112 3.51 22.08 -14.62
CA LYS A 112 4.32 21.62 -13.48
C LYS A 112 4.25 22.59 -12.30
N LYS A 113 4.46 23.90 -12.52
CA LYS A 113 4.37 24.92 -11.45
C LYS A 113 2.98 24.97 -10.81
N TYR A 114 1.93 24.81 -11.62
CA TYR A 114 0.56 24.75 -11.11
C TYR A 114 0.34 23.51 -10.24
N LEU A 115 0.81 22.34 -10.70
CA LEU A 115 0.73 21.09 -9.94
C LEU A 115 1.53 21.14 -8.64
N ASP A 116 2.73 21.73 -8.64
CA ASP A 116 3.53 21.94 -7.42
C ASP A 116 2.75 22.79 -6.41
N ARG A 117 2.12 23.90 -6.86
CA ARG A 117 1.28 24.74 -5.99
C ARG A 117 0.05 24.01 -5.46
N CYS A 118 -0.59 23.17 -6.27
CA CYS A 118 -1.70 22.34 -5.84
C CYS A 118 -1.25 21.30 -4.81
N GLN A 119 -0.07 20.70 -4.99
CA GLN A 119 0.51 19.77 -4.02
C GLN A 119 0.76 20.46 -2.68
N ASP A 120 1.41 21.62 -2.67
CA ASP A 120 1.66 22.38 -1.44
C ASP A 120 0.35 22.73 -0.71
N GLY A 121 -0.68 23.14 -1.47
CA GLY A 121 -2.00 23.45 -0.93
C GLY A 121 -2.70 22.22 -0.34
N LEU A 122 -2.59 21.06 -0.99
CA LEU A 122 -3.15 19.80 -0.49
C LEU A 122 -2.41 19.31 0.75
N GLU A 123 -1.08 19.36 0.78
CA GLU A 123 -0.28 19.00 1.95
C GLU A 123 -0.63 19.89 3.16
N SER A 124 -0.79 21.20 2.94
CA SER A 124 -1.26 22.10 4.00
C SER A 124 -2.67 21.77 4.49
N LEU A 125 -3.58 21.40 3.59
CA LEU A 125 -4.95 21.02 3.97
C LEU A 125 -4.96 19.72 4.78
N VAL A 126 -4.19 18.71 4.35
CA VAL A 126 -4.04 17.44 5.07
C VAL A 126 -3.49 17.69 6.47
N ALA A 127 -2.46 18.51 6.63
CA ALA A 127 -1.89 18.85 7.94
C ALA A 127 -2.91 19.50 8.87
N VAL A 128 -3.77 20.40 8.36
CA VAL A 128 -4.84 21.03 9.15
C VAL A 128 -5.91 20.02 9.54
N VAL A 129 -6.28 19.11 8.64
CA VAL A 129 -7.26 18.06 8.92
C VAL A 129 -6.73 17.08 9.96
N GLU A 130 -5.48 16.65 9.85
CA GLU A 130 -4.84 15.78 10.84
C GLU A 130 -4.77 16.45 12.22
N SER A 131 -4.34 17.72 12.29
CA SER A 131 -4.35 18.49 13.54
C SER A 131 -5.77 18.62 14.13
N SER A 132 -6.76 18.89 13.28
CA SER A 132 -8.16 19.02 13.74
C SER A 132 -8.70 17.68 14.25
N PHE A 133 -8.28 16.57 13.65
CA PHE A 133 -8.67 15.23 14.09
C PHE A 133 -8.05 14.89 15.45
N ASP A 134 -6.78 15.21 15.66
CA ASP A 134 -6.10 15.05 16.95
C ASP A 134 -6.75 15.92 18.03
N ASP A 135 -7.11 17.17 17.72
CA ASP A 135 -7.84 18.06 18.63
C ASP A 135 -9.22 17.48 19.02
N ILE A 136 -9.96 16.92 18.05
CA ILE A 136 -11.24 16.27 18.31
C ILE A 136 -11.07 15.03 19.19
N GLN A 137 -10.05 14.20 18.94
CA GLN A 137 -9.77 13.04 19.79
C GLN A 137 -9.45 13.45 21.23
N LEU A 138 -8.67 14.52 21.40
CA LEU A 138 -8.33 15.04 22.73
C LEU A 138 -9.57 15.56 23.46
N LEU A 139 -10.45 16.28 22.75
CA LEU A 139 -11.72 16.75 23.31
C LEU A 139 -12.63 15.59 23.72
N MET A 140 -12.77 14.56 22.88
CA MET A 140 -13.53 13.35 23.23
C MET A 140 -12.96 12.65 24.46
N ALA A 141 -11.64 12.46 24.52
CA ALA A 141 -10.98 11.84 25.66
C ALA A 141 -11.15 12.66 26.96
N SER A 142 -11.25 13.98 26.85
CA SER A 142 -11.52 14.87 27.99
C SER A 142 -12.99 14.94 28.40
N ALA A 143 -13.92 14.59 27.51
CA ALA A 143 -15.35 14.58 27.77
C ALA A 143 -15.83 13.26 28.40
N ASP A 144 -15.09 12.17 28.20
CA ASP A 144 -15.34 10.85 28.80
C ASP A 144 -14.69 10.67 30.20
N ALA A 145 -14.04 11.70 30.74
CA ALA A 145 -13.40 11.74 32.07
C ALA A 145 -14.22 12.56 33.09
#